data_AF-I4HCF8-F1
#
_entry.id   AF-I4HCF8-F1
#
_cell.length_a   1.000
_cell.length_b   1.000
_cell.length_c   1.000
_cell.angle_alpha   90.00
_cell.angle_beta   90.00
_cell.angle_gamma   90.00
#
_symmetry.space_group_name_H-M   'P 1'
#
loop_
_entity.id
_entity.type
_entity.pdbx_description
1 polymer ?
#
loop_
_entity_poly.entity_id
_entity_poly.type
_entity_poly.pdbx_seq_one_letter_code
_entity_poly.pdbx_strand_id
1 'polypeptide(L)'
;MKLLIPQMSRGDRFLGNEERRSFLGMKRGDHISYFSIIIVKLGKYFENNMKIKALIWQEDGIWCGSVPALPGCHTWGESYEQLLEMLQDAVQGWLEVASQETEIEAEKELVELSL
;
A
#
# COMPACT_ATOMS: atom_id res chain seq x y z
N MET A 1 -13.13 -24.99 5.19
CA MET A 1 -12.08 -23.96 5.16
C MET A 1 -11.04 -24.37 4.11
N LYS A 2 -11.15 -23.87 2.88
CA LYS A 2 -10.14 -24.08 1.85
C LYS A 2 -9.11 -22.96 2.02
N LEU A 3 -7.88 -23.32 2.42
CA LEU A 3 -6.73 -22.44 2.21
C LEU A 3 -6.62 -22.24 0.70
N LEU A 4 -6.93 -21.03 0.22
CA LEU A 4 -6.67 -20.64 -1.15
C LEU A 4 -5.15 -20.51 -1.27
N ILE A 5 -4.49 -21.60 -1.66
CA ILE A 5 -3.10 -21.55 -2.10
C ILE A 5 -3.18 -21.00 -3.53
N PRO A 6 -2.73 -19.77 -3.80
CA PRO A 6 -2.74 -19.24 -5.16
C PRO A 6 -1.90 -20.17 -6.04
N GLN A 7 -2.50 -20.63 -7.14
CA GLN A 7 -1.83 -21.51 -8.10
C GLN A 7 -0.72 -20.70 -8.79
N MET A 8 0.51 -20.86 -8.32
CA MET A 8 1.73 -20.32 -8.93
C MET A 8 1.89 -20.86 -10.35
N SER A 9 1.90 -19.96 -11.34
CA SER A 9 2.33 -20.24 -12.70
C SER A 9 3.79 -20.73 -12.69
N ARG A 10 4.06 -21.83 -13.39
CA ARG A 10 5.33 -22.61 -13.44
C ARG A 10 6.62 -21.86 -13.84
N GLY A 11 6.60 -20.53 -13.97
CA GLY A 11 7.73 -19.73 -14.49
C GLY A 11 8.45 -18.82 -13.49
N ASP A 12 7.89 -18.59 -12.30
CA ASP A 12 8.44 -17.58 -11.40
C ASP A 12 9.63 -18.16 -10.62
N ARG A 13 10.85 -17.74 -11.01
CA ARG A 13 12.10 -18.05 -10.31
C ARG A 13 12.17 -17.27 -8.99
N PHE A 14 11.52 -17.81 -7.96
CA PHE A 14 11.35 -17.16 -6.66
C PHE A 14 12.57 -17.11 -5.73
N LEU A 15 13.69 -17.78 -6.05
CA LEU A 15 14.87 -17.77 -5.19
C LEU A 15 16.12 -17.68 -6.06
N GLY A 16 16.97 -16.69 -5.79
CA GLY A 16 18.34 -16.66 -6.29
C GLY A 16 19.05 -17.96 -5.90
N ASN A 17 20.02 -18.40 -6.72
CA ASN A 17 20.66 -19.72 -6.55
C ASN A 17 21.31 -19.91 -5.15
N GLU A 18 21.66 -18.82 -4.46
CA GLU A 18 22.17 -18.82 -3.09
C GLU A 18 21.11 -19.08 -2.02
N GLU A 19 19.88 -18.58 -2.17
CA GLU A 19 18.79 -18.80 -1.20
C GLU A 19 18.24 -20.23 -1.26
N ARG A 20 18.34 -20.90 -2.42
CA ARG A 20 18.04 -22.35 -2.54
C ARG A 20 19.00 -23.22 -1.73
N ARG A 21 20.26 -22.83 -1.60
CA ARG A 21 21.29 -23.60 -0.88
C ARG A 21 21.10 -23.55 0.64
N SER A 22 20.65 -22.41 1.15
CA SER A 22 20.32 -22.24 2.58
C SER A 22 19.06 -23.03 2.97
N PHE A 23 18.07 -23.12 2.07
CA PHE A 23 16.84 -23.90 2.31
C PHE A 23 17.07 -25.42 2.40
N LEU A 24 17.99 -25.98 1.59
CA LEU A 24 18.26 -27.43 1.58
C LEU A 24 19.04 -27.93 2.82
N GLY A 25 19.58 -27.02 3.63
CA GLY A 25 20.43 -27.31 4.80
C GLY A 25 19.80 -27.01 6.17
N MET A 26 18.55 -26.56 6.23
CA MET A 26 17.92 -26.08 7.46
C MET A 26 17.37 -27.21 8.33
N LYS A 27 17.59 -27.11 9.66
CA LYS A 27 17.06 -28.06 10.63
C LYS A 27 15.64 -27.64 11.05
N ARG A 28 14.89 -28.59 11.64
CA ARG A 28 13.46 -28.45 11.99
C ARG A 28 13.09 -27.16 12.76
N GLY A 29 14.02 -26.53 13.47
CA GLY A 29 13.81 -25.26 14.19
C GLY A 29 13.91 -24.00 13.32
N ASP A 30 14.62 -24.04 12.19
CA ASP A 30 14.85 -22.88 11.33
C ASP A 30 13.62 -22.57 10.46
N HIS A 31 12.76 -23.57 10.23
CA HIS A 31 11.54 -23.45 9.45
C HIS A 31 10.53 -22.48 10.06
N ILE A 32 10.44 -22.37 11.39
CA ILE A 32 9.49 -21.47 12.07
C ILE A 32 9.92 -20.01 11.89
N SER A 33 11.24 -19.75 11.99
CA SER A 33 11.82 -18.42 11.75
C SER A 33 11.64 -18.00 10.28
N TYR A 34 11.95 -18.90 9.34
CA TYR A 34 11.82 -18.60 7.91
C TYR A 34 10.36 -18.43 7.48
N PHE A 35 9.42 -19.18 8.05
CA PHE A 35 7.99 -18.99 7.79
C PHE A 35 7.51 -17.64 8.32
N SER A 36 8.00 -17.22 9.48
CA SER A 36 7.71 -15.89 10.05
C SER A 36 8.29 -14.77 9.17
N ILE A 37 9.53 -14.93 8.69
CA ILE A 37 10.18 -13.97 7.77
C ILE A 37 9.45 -13.92 6.42
N ILE A 38 9.06 -15.07 5.86
CA ILE A 38 8.29 -15.15 4.62
C ILE A 38 6.93 -14.47 4.79
N ILE A 39 6.21 -14.68 5.89
CA ILE A 39 4.92 -14.01 6.13
C ILE A 39 5.09 -12.49 6.25
N VAL A 40 6.06 -12.01 7.04
CA VAL A 40 6.32 -10.57 7.17
C VAL A 40 6.74 -9.96 5.83
N LYS A 41 7.57 -10.68 5.07
CA LYS A 41 8.06 -10.22 3.77
C LYS A 41 6.95 -10.28 2.71
N LEU A 42 6.09 -11.29 2.69
CA LEU A 42 4.87 -11.35 1.84
C LEU A 42 3.86 -10.27 2.22
N GLY A 43 3.66 -9.97 3.51
CA GLY A 43 2.81 -8.88 3.97
C GLY A 43 3.27 -7.53 3.41
N LYS A 44 4.58 -7.26 3.49
CA LYS A 44 5.19 -6.06 2.87
C LYS A 44 5.14 -6.05 1.33
N TYR A 45 5.14 -7.22 0.68
CA TYR A 45 5.01 -7.30 -0.79
C TYR A 45 3.56 -7.20 -1.27
N PHE A 46 2.57 -7.48 -0.41
CA PHE A 46 1.16 -7.25 -0.71
C PHE A 46 0.76 -5.78 -0.46
N GLU A 47 1.51 -5.08 0.39
CA GLU A 47 1.34 -3.64 0.61
C GLU A 47 1.73 -2.83 -0.64
N ASN A 48 0.81 -1.94 -1.01
CA ASN A 48 0.97 -0.81 -1.94
C ASN A 48 0.63 -1.08 -3.42
N ASN A 49 -0.52 -1.70 -3.64
CA ASN A 49 -1.23 -1.62 -4.93
C ASN A 49 -2.31 -0.52 -4.93
N MET A 50 -2.21 0.47 -4.03
CA MET A 50 -3.11 1.63 -4.04
C MET A 50 -2.68 2.60 -5.14
N LYS A 51 -3.54 2.76 -6.14
CA LYS A 51 -3.35 3.72 -7.24
C LYS A 51 -4.35 4.84 -7.08
N ILE A 52 -3.87 6.00 -6.64
CA ILE A 52 -4.68 7.21 -6.52
C ILE A 52 -4.36 8.11 -7.72
N LYS A 53 -5.40 8.63 -8.37
CA LYS A 53 -5.25 9.54 -9.52
C LYS A 53 -5.21 10.98 -9.03
N ALA A 54 -4.28 11.76 -9.55
CA ALA A 54 -4.19 13.20 -9.33
C ALA A 54 -4.39 13.96 -10.65
N LEU A 55 -5.00 15.13 -10.57
CA LEU A 55 -5.05 16.14 -11.62
C LEU A 55 -3.88 17.10 -11.39
N ILE A 56 -3.09 17.35 -12.43
CA ILE A 56 -1.93 18.25 -12.37
C ILE A 56 -2.07 19.30 -13.45
N TRP A 57 -1.83 20.56 -13.09
CA TRP A 57 -1.80 21.70 -14.01
C TRP A 57 -0.76 22.72 -13.54
N GLN A 58 -0.54 23.77 -14.33
CA GLN A 58 0.35 24.86 -13.97
C GLN A 58 -0.43 26.17 -13.94
N GLU A 59 -0.22 26.97 -12.91
CA GLU A 59 -0.86 28.27 -12.70
C GLU A 59 0.21 29.28 -12.30
N ASP A 60 0.34 30.37 -13.07
CA ASP A 60 1.37 31.42 -12.87
C ASP A 60 2.81 30.92 -12.72
N GLY A 61 3.14 29.82 -13.41
CA GLY A 61 4.47 29.20 -13.37
C GLY A 61 4.68 28.21 -12.23
N ILE A 62 3.71 28.06 -11.31
CA ILE A 62 3.72 27.12 -10.19
C ILE A 62 2.97 25.85 -10.60
N TRP A 63 3.49 24.69 -10.21
CA TRP A 63 2.82 23.40 -10.41
C TRP A 63 1.77 23.18 -9.34
N CYS A 64 0.55 22.87 -9.75
CA CYS A 64 -0.59 22.64 -8.88
C CYS A 64 -1.13 21.22 -9.07
N GLY A 65 -1.56 20.60 -7.98
CA GLY A 65 -2.08 19.23 -7.96
C GLY A 65 -3.33 19.12 -7.10
N SER A 66 -4.27 18.28 -7.54
CA SER A 66 -5.47 17.93 -6.77
C SER A 66 -5.78 16.45 -6.91
N VAL A 67 -6.31 15.85 -5.85
CA VAL A 67 -6.71 14.44 -5.84
C VAL A 67 -8.23 14.33 -5.78
N PRO A 68 -8.94 14.07 -6.89
CA PRO A 68 -10.41 14.04 -6.90
C PRO A 68 -11.03 12.99 -5.97
N ALA A 69 -10.29 11.91 -5.68
CA ALA A 69 -10.74 10.86 -4.76
C ALA A 69 -10.68 11.29 -3.28
N LEU A 70 -9.89 12.32 -2.96
CA LEU A 70 -9.68 12.82 -1.60
C LEU A 70 -10.13 14.29 -1.55
N PRO A 71 -11.41 14.55 -1.24
CA PRO A 71 -11.95 15.91 -1.21
C PRO A 71 -11.12 16.80 -0.29
N GLY A 72 -10.72 17.97 -0.82
CA GLY A 72 -9.90 18.93 -0.08
C GLY A 72 -8.38 18.67 -0.14
N CYS A 73 -7.93 17.59 -0.78
CA CYS A 73 -6.50 17.35 -1.00
C CYS A 73 -6.01 18.11 -2.24
N HIS A 74 -5.38 19.26 -1.99
CA HIS A 74 -4.77 20.14 -2.98
C HIS A 74 -3.37 20.54 -2.50
N THR A 75 -2.40 20.51 -3.41
CA THR A 75 -1.02 20.91 -3.14
C THR A 75 -0.42 21.67 -4.30
N TRP A 76 0.70 22.32 -4.06
CA TRP A 76 1.46 23.03 -5.08
C TRP A 76 2.97 22.86 -4.87
N GLY A 77 3.76 23.12 -5.91
CA GLY A 77 5.21 23.07 -5.88
C GLY A 77 5.82 23.97 -6.96
N GLU A 78 7.05 24.45 -6.72
CA GLU A 78 7.81 25.25 -7.69
C GLU A 78 8.33 24.38 -8.85
N SER A 79 8.55 23.08 -8.60
CA SER A 79 8.88 22.08 -9.62
C SER A 79 7.87 20.93 -9.63
N TYR A 80 7.89 20.17 -10.72
CA TYR A 80 7.04 18.99 -10.88
C TYR A 80 7.39 17.91 -9.84
N GLU A 81 8.69 17.70 -9.58
CA GLU A 81 9.16 16.75 -8.57
C GLU A 81 8.70 17.14 -7.17
N GLN A 82 8.82 18.43 -6.82
CA GLN A 82 8.36 18.93 -5.54
C GLN A 82 6.84 18.75 -5.39
N LEU A 83 6.06 19.03 -6.45
CA LEU A 83 4.62 18.79 -6.42
C LEU A 83 4.30 17.31 -6.12
N LEU A 84 5.04 16.37 -6.72
CA LEU A 84 4.83 14.94 -6.49
C LEU A 84 5.15 14.52 -5.07
N GLU A 85 6.21 15.05 -4.46
CA GLU A 85 6.53 14.82 -3.04
C GLU A 85 5.41 15.36 -2.15
N MET A 86 4.99 16.61 -2.39
CA MET A 86 3.90 17.24 -1.63
C MET A 86 2.58 16.48 -1.78
N LEU A 87 2.26 15.97 -2.97
CA LEU A 87 1.07 15.15 -3.22
C LEU A 87 1.12 13.83 -2.44
N GLN A 88 2.28 13.16 -2.37
CA GLN A 88 2.43 11.93 -1.60
C GLN A 88 2.20 12.16 -0.12
N ASP A 89 2.83 13.20 0.43
CA ASP A 89 2.70 13.57 1.84
C ASP A 89 1.26 13.98 2.18
N ALA A 90 0.61 14.77 1.33
CA ALA A 90 -0.78 15.19 1.54
C ALA A 90 -1.77 14.02 1.46
N VAL A 91 -1.57 13.09 0.52
CA VAL A 91 -2.37 11.87 0.43
C VAL A 91 -2.19 11.01 1.68
N GLN A 92 -0.96 10.83 2.13
CA GLN A 92 -0.67 10.04 3.33
C GLN A 92 -1.31 10.67 4.57
N GLY A 93 -1.11 11.98 4.79
CA GLY A 93 -1.71 12.69 5.92
C GLY A 93 -3.23 12.66 5.90
N TRP A 94 -3.86 12.76 4.72
CA TRP A 94 -5.30 12.63 4.58
C TRP A 94 -5.80 11.25 5.00
N LEU A 95 -5.12 10.19 4.54
CA LEU A 95 -5.47 8.81 4.89
C LEU A 95 -5.26 8.52 6.38
N GLU A 96 -4.22 9.08 6.98
CA GLU A 96 -3.98 8.96 8.42
C GLU A 96 -5.15 9.56 9.22
N VAL A 97 -5.61 10.77 8.87
CA VAL A 97 -6.76 11.40 9.52
C VAL A 97 -8.06 10.64 9.25
N ALA A 98 -8.31 10.22 8.00
CA ALA A 98 -9.51 9.46 7.64
C ALA A 98 -9.58 8.08 8.32
N SER A 99 -8.41 7.50 8.66
CA SER A 99 -8.31 6.22 9.37
C SER A 99 -8.47 6.33 10.88
N GLN A 100 -8.38 7.53 11.46
CA GLN A 100 -8.67 7.72 12.88
C GLN A 100 -10.14 7.38 13.08
N GLU A 101 -10.38 6.36 13.91
CA GLU A 101 -11.71 5.83 14.21
C GLU A 101 -12.65 6.99 14.55
N THR A 102 -13.60 7.26 13.66
CA THR A 102 -14.83 7.94 14.07
C THR A 102 -15.37 7.15 15.24
N GLU A 103 -15.40 7.73 16.43
CA GLU A 103 -16.14 7.16 17.56
C GLU A 103 -17.60 7.05 17.12
N ILE A 104 -17.98 5.85 16.70
CA ILE A 104 -19.36 5.54 16.37
C ILE A 104 -20.07 5.51 17.72
N GLU A 105 -20.69 6.63 18.10
CA GLU A 105 -21.57 6.70 19.25
C GLU A 105 -22.56 5.53 19.18
N ALA A 106 -22.83 4.89 20.32
CA ALA A 106 -23.57 3.62 20.40
C ALA A 106 -24.98 3.62 19.76
N GLU A 107 -25.50 4.78 19.35
CA GLU A 107 -26.78 4.95 18.65
C GLU A 107 -26.66 5.07 17.12
N LYS A 108 -25.46 5.12 16.53
CA LYS A 108 -25.28 5.26 15.07
C LYS A 108 -25.03 3.89 14.43
N GLU A 109 -25.90 3.50 13.51
CA GLU A 109 -25.75 2.28 12.70
C GLU A 109 -25.04 2.62 11.37
N LEU A 110 -23.92 1.95 11.11
CA LEU A 110 -23.23 1.98 9.81
C LEU A 110 -23.97 1.05 8.84
N VAL A 111 -24.53 1.64 7.78
CA VAL A 111 -25.21 0.90 6.73
C VAL A 111 -24.48 1.13 5.40
N GLU A 112 -24.13 0.05 4.73
CA GLU A 112 -23.56 0.09 3.38
C GLU A 112 -24.68 0.14 2.34
N LEU A 113 -24.63 1.11 1.43
CA LEU A 113 -25.58 1.26 0.34
C LEU A 113 -24.89 1.00 -0.99
N SER A 114 -25.49 0.15 -1.82
CA SER A 114 -25.11 -0.02 -3.23
C SER A 114 -26.18 0.64 -4.11
N LEU A 115 -25.75 1.48 -5.05
CA LEU A 115 -26.59 2.19 -6.02
C LEU A 115 -26.45 1.55 -7.41
#